data_AF-A0A017RU55-F1
#
_entry.id   AF-A0A017RU55-F1
#
_cell.length_a   1.000
_cell.length_b   1.000
_cell.length_c   1.000
_cell.angle_alpha   90.00
_cell.angle_beta   90.00
_cell.angle_gamma   90.00
#
_symmetry.space_group_name_H-M   'P 1'
#
loop_
_entity.id
_entity.type
_entity.pdbx_description
1 polymer ?
#
loop_
_entity_poly.entity_id
_entity_poly.type
_entity_poly.pdbx_seq_one_letter_code
_entity_poly.pdbx_strand_id
1 'polypeptide(L)' 'MVEVVIPTDKKKLKAQIKALEYQIKADTNPKDRKIHKEALRKLKEAL' A
#
# COMPACT_ATOMS: atom_id res chain seq x y z
N MET A 1 -14.54 0.49 -5.24
CA MET A 1 -13.61 0.04 -4.19
C MET A 1 -12.40 -0.54 -4.91
N VAL A 2 -11.18 -0.09 -4.61
CA VAL A 2 -9.99 -0.55 -5.34
C VAL A 2 -9.58 -1.92 -4.80
N GLU A 3 -9.35 -2.88 -5.70
CA GLU A 3 -8.88 -4.21 -5.33
C GLU A 3 -7.37 -4.17 -5.06
N VAL A 4 -6.95 -4.71 -3.91
CA VAL A 4 -5.53 -4.71 -3.50
C VAL A 4 -4.96 -6.08 -3.82
N VAL A 5 -4.19 -6.15 -4.91
CA VAL A 5 -3.49 -7.37 -5.29
C VAL A 5 -2.25 -7.54 -4.41
N ILE A 6 -2.20 -8.64 -3.67
CA ILE A 6 -1.10 -8.97 -2.76
C ILE A 6 -0.09 -9.85 -3.52
N PRO A 7 1.17 -9.41 -3.70
CA PRO A 7 2.20 -10.26 -4.27
C PRO A 7 2.50 -11.47 -3.37
N THR A 8 2.65 -12.65 -3.98
CA THR A 8 3.09 -13.87 -3.30
C THR A 8 4.58 -13.86 -2.93
N ASP A 9 5.39 -13.07 -3.63
CA ASP A 9 6.81 -12.90 -3.35
C ASP A 9 7.03 -11.86 -2.24
N LYS A 10 7.60 -12.29 -1.12
CA LYS A 10 7.92 -11.44 0.04
C LYS A 10 8.83 -10.25 -0.29
N LYS A 11 9.74 -10.36 -1.25
CA LYS A 11 10.59 -9.23 -1.69
C LYS A 11 9.76 -8.18 -2.41
N LYS A 12 8.88 -8.61 -3.32
CA LYS A 12 7.95 -7.71 -4.02
C LYS A 12 6.96 -7.07 -3.05
N LEU A 13 6.44 -7.83 -2.10
CA LEU A 13 5.55 -7.33 -1.06
C LEU A 13 6.21 -6.23 -0.23
N LYS A 14 7.44 -6.45 0.27
CA LYS A 14 8.21 -5.43 1.01
C LYS A 14 8.49 -4.19 0.16
N ALA A 15 8.85 -4.36 -1.11
CA ALA A 15 9.09 -3.24 -2.01
C ALA A 15 7.82 -2.40 -2.24
N GLN A 16 6.67 -3.06 -2.41
CA GLN A 16 5.37 -2.40 -2.60
C GLN A 16 4.90 -1.67 -1.34
N ILE A 17 5.10 -2.26 -0.15
CA ILE A 17 4.86 -1.59 1.14
C ILE A 17 5.68 -0.29 1.22
N LYS A 18 6.98 -0.35 0.94
CA LYS A 18 7.87 0.82 1.00
C LYS A 18 7.47 1.91 0.00
N ALA A 19 7.09 1.51 -1.22
CA ALA A 19 6.60 2.44 -2.24
C ALA A 19 5.31 3.14 -1.80
N LEU A 20 4.35 2.39 -1.25
CA LEU A 20 3.10 2.96 -0.72
C LEU A 20 3.34 3.92 0.45
N GLU A 21 4.25 3.57 1.37
CA GLU A 21 4.61 4.44 2.50
C GLU A 21 5.21 5.78 2.03
N TYR A 22 6.03 5.76 0.98
CA TYR A 22 6.55 6.97 0.38
C TYR A 22 5.43 7.80 -0.29
N GLN A 23 4.56 7.15 -1.06
CA GLN A 23 3.45 7.79 -1.74
C GLN A 23 2.49 8.46 -0.75
N ILE A 24 2.12 7.79 0.35
CA ILE A 24 1.24 8.34 1.40
C ILE A 24 1.81 9.62 2.02
N LYS A 25 3.13 9.74 2.14
CA LYS A 25 3.78 10.95 2.69
C LYS A 25 3.68 12.14 1.75
N ALA A 26 3.76 11.90 0.44
CA ALA A 26 3.65 12.94 -0.57
C ALA A 26 2.19 13.19 -1.03
N ASP A 27 1.25 12.36 -0.59
CA ASP A 27 -0.15 12.41 -1.02
C ASP A 27 -0.89 13.60 -0.41
N THR A 28 -1.29 14.52 -1.28
CA THR A 28 -2.05 15.72 -0.94
C THR A 28 -3.56 15.51 -1.02
N ASN A 29 -4.03 14.42 -1.63
CA ASN A 29 -5.45 14.11 -1.76
C ASN A 29 -5.93 13.24 -0.58
N PRO A 30 -6.84 13.72 0.27
CA PRO A 30 -7.33 12.94 1.40
C PRO A 30 -8.03 11.62 1.03
N LYS A 31 -8.69 11.55 -0.14
CA LYS A 31 -9.38 10.35 -0.61
C LYS A 31 -8.37 9.28 -1.04
N ASP A 32 -7.39 9.66 -1.85
CA ASP A 32 -6.35 8.76 -2.34
C ASP A 32 -5.49 8.27 -1.17
N ARG A 33 -5.18 9.17 -0.24
CA ARG A 33 -4.43 8.83 0.98
C ARG A 33 -5.14 7.79 1.83
N LYS A 34 -6.48 7.84 1.87
CA LYS A 34 -7.29 6.82 2.58
C LYS A 34 -7.20 5.46 1.87
N ILE A 35 -7.30 5.45 0.54
CA ILE A 35 -7.18 4.23 -0.27
C ILE A 35 -5.78 3.63 -0.12
N HIS A 36 -4.72 4.44 -0.19
CA HIS A 36 -3.35 3.98 -0.02
C HIS A 36 -3.10 3.45 1.41
N LYS A 37 -3.64 4.10 2.45
CA LYS A 37 -3.55 3.58 3.82
C LYS A 37 -4.24 2.22 3.97
N GLU A 38 -5.41 2.03 3.35
CA GLU A 38 -6.11 0.74 3.38
C GLU A 38 -5.32 -0.35 2.67
N ALA A 39 -4.76 -0.04 1.49
CA ALA A 39 -3.90 -0.95 0.75
C ALA A 39 -2.63 -1.30 1.53
N LEU A 40 -1.98 -0.31 2.17
CA LEU A 40 -0.81 -0.52 3.01
C LEU A 40 -1.11 -1.49 4.16
N ARG A 41 -2.28 -1.34 4.81
CA ARG A 41 -2.71 -2.24 5.89
C ARG A 41 -2.81 -3.68 5.40
N LYS A 42 -3.51 -3.92 4.29
CA LYS A 42 -3.69 -5.26 3.71
C LYS A 42 -2.35 -5.90 3.32
N LEU A 43 -1.43 -5.12 2.74
CA LEU A 43 -0.10 -5.61 2.38
C LEU A 43 0.74 -5.98 3.62
N LYS A 44 0.64 -5.21 4.71
CA LYS A 44 1.34 -5.52 5.98
C LYS A 44 0.78 -6.74 6.70
N GLU A 45 -0.54 -6.95 6.64
CA GLU A 45 -1.20 -8.13 7.23
C GLU A 45 -0.81 -9.44 6.51
N ALA A 46 -0.41 -9.36 5.24
CA ALA A 46 -0.01 -10.52 4.45
C ALA A 46 1.51 -10.82 4.46
N LEU A 47 2.32 -10.04 5.18
CA LEU A 47 3.78 -10.19 5.24
C LEU A 47 4.23 -11.17 6.33
#